data_AF-A0A654BRV7-F1
#
_entry.id   AF-A0A654BRV7-F1
#
_cell.length_a   1.000
_cell.length_b   1.000
_cell.length_c   1.000
_cell.angle_alpha   90.00
_cell.angle_beta   90.00
_cell.angle_gamma   90.00
#
_symmetry.space_group_name_H-M   'P 1'
#
loop_
_entity.id
_entity.type
_entity.pdbx_description
1 polymer ?
#
loop_
_entity_poly.entity_id
_entity_poly.type
_entity_poly.pdbx_seq_one_letter_code
_entity_poly.pdbx_strand_id
1 'polypeptide(L)'
;MAEGRVRPASRSGWSVAQLFRTEGADRSTWLATIARLGQRCVMDLDAMLTHYFGTTDLDTLDTIAIDDGLERVRIAFGTERETGRRFALWAVLATLGDAPDPRDAFKTATEQQAAQAYVRALRTADTLDD
;
A
#
# COMPACT_ATOMS: atom_id res chain seq x y z
N MET A 1 -50.38 -33.36 8.60
CA MET A 1 -49.27 -34.16 9.16
C MET A 1 -48.28 -34.43 8.02
N ALA A 2 -47.07 -33.87 8.13
CA ALA A 2 -45.81 -34.21 7.44
C ALA A 2 -45.11 -32.95 6.91
N GLU A 3 -44.26 -32.41 7.76
CA GLU A 3 -43.36 -31.28 7.56
C GLU A 3 -42.14 -31.74 6.75
N GLY A 4 -41.99 -31.25 5.52
CA GLY A 4 -40.82 -31.52 4.66
C GLY A 4 -39.81 -30.39 4.75
N ARG A 5 -39.02 -30.35 5.82
CA ARG A 5 -37.92 -29.39 5.98
C ARG A 5 -36.82 -29.66 4.94
N VAL A 6 -36.83 -28.93 3.84
CA VAL A 6 -35.76 -28.94 2.83
C VAL A 6 -34.50 -28.35 3.44
N ARG A 7 -33.46 -29.17 3.58
CA ARG A 7 -32.10 -28.74 3.89
C ARG A 7 -31.48 -28.11 2.63
N PRO A 8 -30.90 -26.89 2.68
CA PRO A 8 -30.18 -26.37 1.51
C PRO A 8 -28.85 -27.11 1.35
N ALA A 9 -28.66 -27.66 0.15
CA ALA A 9 -27.43 -28.33 -0.27
C ALA A 9 -26.31 -27.31 -0.57
N SER A 10 -25.11 -27.64 -0.07
CA SER A 10 -23.77 -27.27 -0.55
C SER A 10 -23.62 -26.01 -1.41
N ARG A 11 -23.07 -24.95 -0.80
CA ARG A 11 -22.55 -23.76 -1.47
C ARG A 11 -21.21 -24.07 -2.15
N SER A 12 -21.25 -24.55 -3.38
CA SER A 12 -20.06 -24.66 -4.25
C SER A 12 -20.50 -24.42 -5.69
N GLY A 13 -20.47 -23.17 -6.16
CA GLY A 13 -20.76 -22.89 -7.58
C GLY A 13 -21.54 -21.62 -7.87
N TRP A 14 -21.26 -20.51 -7.19
CA TRP A 14 -21.79 -19.22 -7.61
C TRP A 14 -20.70 -18.44 -8.34
N SER A 15 -20.96 -18.09 -9.60
CA SER A 15 -20.14 -17.16 -10.36
C SER A 15 -20.25 -15.76 -9.75
N VAL A 16 -19.14 -15.02 -9.68
CA VAL A 16 -19.10 -13.62 -9.22
C VAL A 16 -20.13 -12.74 -9.92
N ALA A 17 -20.47 -13.02 -11.19
CA ALA A 17 -21.49 -12.31 -11.95
C ALA A 17 -22.94 -12.56 -11.46
N GLN A 18 -23.20 -13.69 -10.80
CA GLN A 18 -24.54 -14.04 -10.29
C GLN A 18 -24.84 -13.45 -8.91
N LEU A 19 -23.82 -13.09 -8.13
CA LEU A 19 -23.97 -12.30 -6.90
C LEU A 19 -24.46 -10.86 -7.17
N PHE A 20 -24.23 -10.32 -8.37
CA PHE A 20 -24.58 -8.93 -8.71
C PHE A 20 -26.06 -8.66 -9.01
N ARG A 21 -26.91 -9.69 -9.17
CA ARG A 21 -28.31 -9.48 -9.60
C ARG A 21 -29.30 -9.31 -8.44
N THR A 22 -28.93 -9.71 -7.21
CA THR A 22 -29.91 -9.87 -6.12
C THR A 22 -29.90 -8.78 -5.07
N GLU A 23 -28.93 -7.87 -5.07
CA GLU A 23 -28.88 -6.75 -4.13
C GLU A 23 -28.77 -5.44 -4.91
N GLY A 24 -29.82 -4.63 -4.86
CA GLY A 24 -29.89 -3.29 -5.45
C GLY A 24 -28.97 -2.29 -4.74
N ALA A 25 -27.69 -2.61 -4.64
CA ALA A 25 -26.67 -1.68 -4.19
C ALA A 25 -26.18 -0.88 -5.41
N ASP A 26 -26.34 0.43 -5.34
CA ASP A 26 -25.78 1.40 -6.28
C ASP A 26 -24.31 1.08 -6.60
N ARG A 27 -23.92 1.12 -7.89
CA ARG A 27 -22.54 0.84 -8.34
C ARG A 27 -21.51 1.68 -7.59
N SER A 28 -21.89 2.89 -7.19
CA SER A 28 -21.06 3.82 -6.42
C SER A 28 -20.70 3.28 -5.03
N THR A 29 -21.64 2.62 -4.35
CA THR A 29 -21.44 2.04 -3.01
C THR A 29 -20.54 0.81 -3.07
N TRP A 30 -20.64 0.02 -4.14
CA TRP A 30 -19.79 -1.16 -4.34
C TRP A 30 -18.35 -0.79 -4.71
N LEU A 31 -18.15 0.22 -5.56
CA LEU A 31 -16.82 0.77 -5.85
C LEU A 31 -16.20 1.43 -4.62
N ALA A 32 -16.97 2.18 -3.83
CA ALA A 32 -16.50 2.76 -2.58
C ALA A 32 -16.15 1.69 -1.54
N THR A 33 -16.86 0.56 -1.52
CA THR A 33 -16.57 -0.56 -0.62
C THR A 33 -15.32 -1.33 -1.07
N ILE A 34 -15.11 -1.57 -2.36
CA ILE A 34 -13.84 -2.14 -2.89
C ILE A 34 -12.68 -1.18 -2.60
N ALA A 35 -12.83 0.12 -2.85
CA ALA A 35 -11.80 1.12 -2.54
C ALA A 35 -11.47 1.12 -1.04
N ARG A 36 -12.49 1.05 -0.18
CA ARG A 36 -12.34 1.00 1.29
C ARG A 36 -11.81 -0.32 1.84
N LEU A 37 -11.99 -1.42 1.11
CA LEU A 37 -11.43 -2.75 1.42
C LEU A 37 -10.00 -2.88 0.87
N GLY A 38 -9.67 -2.23 -0.24
CA GLY A 38 -8.30 -2.07 -0.76
C GLY A 38 -7.44 -1.16 0.14
N GLN A 39 -8.06 -0.11 0.72
CA GLN A 39 -7.44 0.81 1.69
C GLN A 39 -7.13 0.21 3.06
N ARG A 40 -7.42 -1.08 3.31
CA ARG A 40 -7.12 -1.74 4.58
C ARG A 40 -5.98 -2.75 4.53
N CYS A 41 -5.40 -3.05 3.36
CA CYS A 41 -4.34 -4.05 3.26
C CYS A 41 -3.16 -3.67 2.35
N VAL A 42 -3.09 -2.45 1.85
CA VAL A 42 -1.84 -1.94 1.27
C VAL A 42 -1.53 -0.61 1.96
N MET A 43 -0.27 -0.43 2.34
CA MET A 43 0.27 0.77 2.96
C MET A 43 -0.36 2.06 2.42
N ASP A 44 -0.69 3.00 3.30
CA ASP A 44 -1.17 4.32 2.89
C ASP A 44 0.01 5.30 2.79
N LEU A 45 0.78 5.15 1.70
CA LEU A 45 1.96 5.99 1.42
C LEU A 45 1.58 7.47 1.37
N ASP A 46 0.41 7.79 0.81
CA ASP A 46 -0.12 9.15 0.67
C ASP A 46 -0.36 9.83 2.02
N ALA A 47 -1.00 9.12 2.97
CA ALA A 47 -1.14 9.64 4.33
C ALA A 47 0.21 9.79 5.04
N MET A 48 1.18 8.94 4.72
CA MET A 48 2.51 9.03 5.31
C MET A 48 3.28 10.25 4.77
N LEU A 49 3.23 10.49 3.46
CA LEU A 49 3.80 11.69 2.83
C LEU A 49 3.15 12.95 3.41
N THR A 50 1.81 12.97 3.48
CA THR A 50 1.07 14.07 4.11
C THR A 50 1.49 14.28 5.57
N HIS A 51 1.74 13.21 6.32
CA HIS A 51 2.14 13.31 7.74
C HIS A 51 3.54 13.89 7.93
N TYR A 52 4.53 13.47 7.13
CA TYR A 52 5.92 13.89 7.31
C TYR A 52 6.28 15.17 6.56
N PHE A 53 5.68 15.39 5.39
CA PHE A 53 6.01 16.48 4.47
C PHE A 53 4.87 17.50 4.31
N GLY A 54 3.67 17.21 4.83
CA GLY A 54 2.50 18.09 4.70
C GLY A 54 1.81 18.05 3.33
N THR A 55 2.35 17.29 2.38
CA THR A 55 1.85 17.13 1.01
C THR A 55 2.19 15.74 0.49
N THR A 56 1.49 15.33 -0.56
CA THR A 56 1.73 14.08 -1.30
C THR A 56 2.58 14.32 -2.54
N ASP A 57 2.76 15.58 -2.92
CA ASP A 57 3.56 16.04 -4.04
C ASP A 57 4.87 16.64 -3.52
N LEU A 58 5.94 15.82 -3.56
CA LEU A 58 7.26 16.21 -3.06
C LEU A 58 7.95 17.25 -3.95
N ASP A 59 7.57 17.37 -5.23
CA ASP A 59 8.17 18.34 -6.16
C ASP A 59 7.77 19.78 -5.83
N THR A 60 6.71 19.96 -5.05
CA THR A 60 6.23 21.28 -4.61
C THR A 60 6.97 21.84 -3.39
N LEU A 61 7.81 21.03 -2.75
CA LEU A 61 8.49 21.38 -1.50
C LEU A 61 9.80 22.11 -1.74
N ASP A 62 10.10 23.06 -0.86
CA ASP A 62 11.43 23.67 -0.80
C ASP A 62 12.46 22.69 -0.20
N THR A 63 13.73 22.92 -0.52
CA THR A 63 14.83 22.03 -0.09
C THR A 63 14.94 21.93 1.43
N ILE A 64 14.57 22.96 2.19
CA ILE A 64 14.61 22.94 3.66
C ILE A 64 13.49 22.05 4.18
N ALA A 65 12.28 22.16 3.64
CA ALA A 65 11.15 21.29 3.98
C ALA A 65 11.43 19.81 3.64
N ILE A 66 12.13 19.55 2.53
CA ILE A 66 12.58 18.19 2.17
C ILE A 66 13.57 17.66 3.22
N ASP A 67 14.59 18.42 3.61
CA ASP A 67 15.61 17.97 4.57
C ASP A 67 15.00 17.72 5.97
N ASP A 68 14.13 18.62 6.43
CA ASP A 68 13.39 18.47 7.69
C ASP A 68 12.48 17.23 7.67
N GLY A 69 11.78 16.99 6.55
CA GLY A 69 10.94 15.81 6.38
C GLY A 69 11.77 14.53 6.34
N LEU A 70 12.92 14.57 5.65
CA LEU A 70 13.86 13.45 5.53
C LEU A 70 14.39 13.03 6.90
N GLU A 71 14.81 13.97 7.74
CA GLU A 71 15.28 13.67 9.09
C GLU A 71 14.20 13.00 9.95
N ARG A 72 12.96 13.49 9.88
CA ARG A 72 11.83 12.86 10.59
C ARG A 72 11.57 11.44 10.11
N VAL A 73 11.62 11.21 8.80
CA VAL A 73 11.44 9.88 8.20
C VAL A 73 12.57 8.94 8.60
N ARG A 74 13.83 9.38 8.64
CA ARG A 74 14.97 8.58 9.12
C ARG A 74 14.78 8.14 10.57
N ILE A 75 14.39 9.06 11.45
CA ILE A 75 14.12 8.76 12.86
C ILE A 75 12.97 7.76 12.99
N ALA A 76 11.88 7.98 12.25
CA ALA A 76 10.74 7.06 12.23
C ALA A 76 11.16 5.67 11.73
N PHE A 77 11.95 5.59 10.66
CA PHE A 77 12.44 4.33 10.10
C PHE A 77 13.26 3.52 11.11
N GLY A 78 14.11 4.20 11.90
CA GLY A 78 14.93 3.56 12.93
C GLY A 78 14.14 3.00 14.12
N THR A 79 12.92 3.50 14.36
CA THR A 79 12.08 3.11 15.50
C THR A 79 10.91 2.20 15.14
N GLU A 80 10.52 2.16 13.86
CA GLU A 80 9.37 1.41 13.38
C GLU A 80 9.58 -0.10 13.42
N ARG A 81 8.55 -0.82 13.88
CA ARG A 81 8.56 -2.29 14.06
C ARG A 81 7.60 -3.00 13.13
N GLU A 82 6.59 -2.30 12.63
CA GLU A 82 5.65 -2.84 11.66
C GLU A 82 6.33 -2.89 10.29
N THR A 83 6.45 -4.11 9.74
CA THR A 83 7.16 -4.36 8.48
C THR A 83 6.62 -3.52 7.32
N GLY A 84 5.29 -3.42 7.17
CA GLY A 84 4.67 -2.68 6.08
C GLY A 84 5.00 -1.18 6.15
N ARG A 85 4.88 -0.58 7.33
CA ARG A 85 5.19 0.83 7.54
C ARG A 85 6.67 1.12 7.46
N ARG A 86 7.52 0.24 7.97
CA ARG A 86 8.97 0.34 7.82
C ARG A 86 9.38 0.29 6.34
N PHE A 87 8.75 -0.58 5.55
CA PHE A 87 8.95 -0.62 4.10
C PHE A 87 8.51 0.69 3.43
N ALA A 88 7.35 1.24 3.82
CA ALA A 88 6.89 2.52 3.28
C ALA A 88 7.86 3.66 3.60
N LEU A 89 8.35 3.75 4.84
CA LEU A 89 9.35 4.75 5.26
C LEU A 89 10.64 4.62 4.45
N TRP A 90 11.12 3.39 4.27
CA TRP A 90 12.28 3.13 3.43
C TRP A 90 12.05 3.49 1.95
N ALA A 91 10.86 3.22 1.41
CA ALA A 91 10.51 3.56 0.03
C ALA A 91 10.55 5.09 -0.21
N VAL A 92 10.06 5.88 0.75
CA VAL A 92 10.19 7.35 0.71
C VAL A 92 11.66 7.78 0.69
N LEU A 93 12.49 7.21 1.57
CA LEU A 93 13.94 7.49 1.56
C LEU A 93 14.59 7.10 0.23
N ALA A 94 14.13 6.03 -0.42
CA ALA A 94 14.68 5.55 -1.68
C ALA A 94 14.36 6.48 -2.84
N THR A 95 13.13 6.99 -2.92
CA THR A 95 12.73 8.01 -3.90
C THR A 95 13.54 9.29 -3.75
N LEU A 96 13.86 9.67 -2.51
CA LEU A 96 14.66 10.85 -2.20
C LEU A 96 16.18 10.62 -2.33
N GLY A 97 16.61 9.40 -2.68
CA GLY A 97 18.03 9.06 -2.89
C GLY A 97 18.86 8.84 -1.61
N ASP A 98 18.20 8.70 -0.45
CA ASP A 98 18.85 8.62 0.87
C ASP A 98 18.68 7.25 1.57
N ALA A 99 18.00 6.31 0.92
CA ALA A 99 17.72 5.02 1.53
C ALA A 99 18.99 4.20 1.84
N PRO A 100 19.05 3.55 3.02
CA PRO A 100 20.06 2.53 3.30
C PRO A 100 19.88 1.31 2.39
N ASP A 101 20.95 0.55 2.16
CA ASP A 101 20.91 -0.66 1.33
C ASP A 101 19.86 -1.65 1.86
N PRO A 102 19.03 -2.27 0.99
CA PRO A 102 18.02 -3.24 1.41
C PRO A 102 18.53 -4.33 2.36
N ARG A 103 19.77 -4.79 2.19
CA ARG A 103 20.38 -5.86 3.01
C ARG A 103 20.67 -5.40 4.44
N ASP A 104 20.97 -4.13 4.62
CA ASP A 104 21.17 -3.52 5.94
C ASP A 104 19.84 -3.05 6.54
N ALA A 105 18.92 -2.61 5.67
CA ALA A 105 17.63 -2.05 6.02
C ALA A 105 16.59 -3.10 6.44
N PHE A 106 16.69 -4.36 6.01
CA PHE A 106 15.70 -5.40 6.30
C PHE A 106 16.32 -6.72 6.74
N LYS A 107 15.64 -7.44 7.65
CA LYS A 107 16.15 -8.67 8.24
C LYS A 107 15.82 -9.91 7.42
N THR A 108 14.66 -9.93 6.75
CA THR A 108 14.20 -11.12 6.02
C THR A 108 14.54 -11.03 4.54
N ALA A 109 14.83 -12.18 3.92
CA ALA A 109 15.11 -12.24 2.49
C ALA A 109 13.92 -11.73 1.64
N THR A 110 12.69 -11.97 2.07
CA THR A 110 11.48 -11.49 1.38
C THR A 110 11.39 -9.97 1.36
N GLU A 111 11.64 -9.31 2.49
CA GLU A 111 11.65 -7.84 2.57
C GLU A 111 12.78 -7.25 1.72
N GLN A 112 13.98 -7.85 1.79
CA GLN A 112 15.12 -7.43 0.98
C GLN A 112 14.83 -7.55 -0.53
N GLN A 113 14.20 -8.64 -0.96
CA GLN A 113 13.81 -8.85 -2.35
C GLN A 113 12.75 -7.84 -2.80
N ALA A 114 11.74 -7.56 -1.95
CA ALA A 114 10.73 -6.54 -2.24
C ALA A 114 11.36 -5.15 -2.40
N ALA A 115 12.27 -4.78 -1.51
CA ALA A 115 13.00 -3.51 -1.58
C ALA A 115 13.89 -3.42 -2.83
N GLN A 116 14.62 -4.49 -3.17
CA GLN A 116 15.41 -4.56 -4.40
C GLN A 116 14.54 -4.45 -5.66
N ALA A 117 13.35 -5.07 -5.66
CA ALA A 117 12.40 -4.96 -6.76
C ALA A 117 11.89 -3.52 -6.91
N TYR A 118 11.66 -2.82 -5.79
CA TYR A 118 11.28 -1.41 -5.80
C TYR A 118 12.37 -0.50 -6.40
N VAL A 119 13.63 -0.61 -5.96
CA VAL A 119 14.75 0.17 -6.57
C VAL A 119 14.89 -0.10 -8.05
N ARG A 120 14.70 -1.36 -8.47
CA ARG A 120 14.73 -1.72 -9.90
C ARG A 120 13.59 -1.04 -10.65
N ALA A 121 12.39 -0.99 -10.08
CA ALA A 121 11.25 -0.31 -10.68
C ALA A 121 11.50 1.20 -10.83
N LEU A 122 12.03 1.86 -9.80
CA LEU A 122 12.43 3.27 -9.85
C LEU A 122 13.42 3.54 -11.00
N ARG A 123 14.51 2.77 -11.06
CA ARG A 123 15.49 2.91 -12.15
C ARG A 123 14.87 2.67 -13.53
N THR A 124 13.92 1.74 -13.62
CA THR A 124 13.24 1.47 -14.89
C THR A 124 12.35 2.66 -15.27
N ALA A 125 11.67 3.30 -14.31
CA ALA A 125 10.87 4.49 -14.55
C ALA A 125 11.73 5.65 -15.06
N ASP A 126 12.91 5.89 -14.47
CA ASP A 126 13.84 6.93 -14.95
C ASP A 126 14.21 6.70 -16.43
N THR A 127 14.44 5.43 -16.83
CA THR A 127 14.75 5.10 -18.23
C THR A 127 13.57 5.18 -19.19
N LEU A 128 12.34 5.32 -18.70
CA LEU A 128 11.14 5.52 -19.54
C LEU A 128 10.88 6.99 -19.83
N ASP A 129 11.43 7.89 -19.02
CA ASP A 129 11.31 9.35 -19.20
C ASP A 129 12.40 9.93 -20.14
N ASP A 130 13.42 9.13 -20.49
CA ASP A 130 14.44 9.41 -21.52
C ASP A 130 14.02 8.99 -22.94
#